data_AF-A0A6M0ARV6-F1
#
_entry.id   AF-A0A6M0ARV6-F1
#
_cell.length_a   1.000
_cell.length_b   1.000
_cell.length_c   1.000
_cell.angle_alpha   90.00
_cell.angle_beta   90.00
_cell.angle_gamma   90.00
#
_symmetry.space_group_name_H-M   'P 1'
#
loop_
_entity.id
_entity.type
_entity.pdbx_description
1 polymer ?
#
loop_
_entity_poly.entity_id
_entity_poly.type
_entity_poly.pdbx_seq_one_letter_code
_entity_poly.pdbx_strand_id
1 'polypeptide(L)'
;YAEILALRAAGQQLQSWHLNTCTLYVTLEPCPMCAGAIILARLGLLVYGVDDPKTGSIRTVANLPDSACSNHRLPVIGGIMESVCREQLQSWFTERRKRQ
;
A
#
# COMPACT_ATOMS: atom_id res chain seq x y z
N TYR A 1 0.27 10.22 -1.70
CA TYR A 1 0.08 8.76 -1.67
C TYR A 1 -1.31 8.46 -1.14
N ALA A 2 -2.05 7.62 -1.84
CA ALA A 2 -3.46 7.33 -1.54
C ALA A 2 -3.61 6.69 -0.15
N GLU A 3 -2.65 5.85 0.22
CA GLU A 3 -2.58 5.09 1.46
C GLU A 3 -2.52 6.02 2.68
N ILE A 4 -1.69 7.07 2.63
CA ILE A 4 -1.57 8.03 3.73
C ILE A 4 -2.88 8.80 3.92
N LEU A 5 -3.54 9.19 2.83
CA LEU A 5 -4.81 9.89 2.90
C LEU A 5 -5.89 8.98 3.51
N ALA A 6 -5.95 7.72 3.07
CA ALA A 6 -6.89 6.74 3.59
C ALA A 6 -6.68 6.44 5.08
N LEU A 7 -5.43 6.20 5.52
CA LEU A 7 -5.11 5.96 6.93
C LEU A 7 -5.46 7.16 7.81
N ARG A 8 -5.17 8.38 7.35
CA ARG A 8 -5.52 9.60 8.10
C ARG A 8 -7.03 9.79 8.23
N ALA A 9 -7.77 9.58 7.14
CA ALA A 9 -9.22 9.67 7.15
C ALA A 9 -9.84 8.61 8.08
N ALA A 10 -9.35 7.36 8.03
CA ALA A 10 -9.80 6.30 8.92
C ALA A 10 -9.52 6.63 10.39
N GLY A 11 -8.32 7.13 10.69
CA GLY A 11 -7.96 7.47 12.06
C GLY A 11 -8.76 8.64 12.64
N GLN A 12 -9.11 9.63 11.80
CA GLN A 12 -10.03 10.70 12.17
C GLN A 12 -11.45 10.16 12.39
N GLN A 13 -11.95 9.28 11.52
CA GLN A 13 -13.30 8.74 11.66
C GLN A 13 -13.46 7.86 12.90
N LEU A 14 -12.45 7.05 13.20
CA LEU A 14 -12.45 6.11 14.34
C LEU A 14 -11.94 6.74 15.65
N GLN A 15 -11.48 8.00 15.59
CA GLN A 15 -10.85 8.70 16.72
C GLN A 15 -9.71 7.87 17.35
N SER A 16 -8.96 7.15 16.51
CA SER A 16 -7.93 6.22 16.92
C SER A 16 -6.86 6.14 15.85
N TRP A 17 -5.60 6.05 16.25
CA TRP A 17 -4.49 5.79 15.34
C TRP A 17 -4.25 4.29 15.12
N HIS A 18 -4.85 3.42 15.94
CA HIS A 18 -4.86 1.98 15.76
C HIS A 18 -5.99 1.57 14.81
N LEU A 19 -5.62 0.96 13.69
CA LEU A 19 -6.51 0.54 12.61
C LEU A 19 -6.51 -0.99 12.44
N ASN A 20 -6.40 -1.73 13.54
CA ASN A 20 -6.30 -3.19 13.58
C ASN A 20 -7.55 -3.93 13.09
N THR A 21 -8.71 -3.27 13.07
CA THR A 21 -9.96 -3.80 12.50
C THR A 21 -10.19 -3.36 11.06
N CYS A 22 -9.32 -2.50 10.51
CA CYS A 22 -9.45 -1.98 9.16
C CYS A 22 -8.71 -2.83 8.13
N THR A 23 -9.28 -2.88 6.93
CA THR A 23 -8.62 -3.41 5.73
C THR A 23 -8.35 -2.26 4.77
N LEU A 24 -7.11 -2.11 4.34
CA LEU A 24 -6.71 -1.12 3.32
C LEU A 24 -6.61 -1.80 1.95
N TYR A 25 -7.32 -1.27 0.98
CA TYR A 25 -7.24 -1.68 -0.43
C TYR A 25 -6.50 -0.63 -1.24
N VAL A 26 -5.44 -1.04 -1.94
CA VAL A 26 -4.60 -0.14 -2.76
C VAL A 26 -4.26 -0.78 -4.10
N THR A 27 -4.21 -0.01 -5.18
CA THR A 27 -4.03 -0.58 -6.53
C THR A 27 -2.59 -1.00 -6.82
N LEU A 28 -1.62 -0.38 -6.15
CA LEU A 28 -0.18 -0.59 -6.31
C LEU A 28 0.44 -0.94 -4.95
N GLU A 29 1.48 -1.76 -4.96
CA GLU A 29 2.24 -2.10 -3.76
C GLU A 29 2.77 -0.83 -3.05
N PRO A 30 2.54 -0.70 -1.72
CA PRO A 30 3.02 0.44 -0.94
C PRO A 30 4.53 0.64 -0.97
N CYS A 31 4.93 1.90 -1.13
CA CYS A 31 6.33 2.36 -1.04
C CYS A 31 6.83 2.38 0.43
N PRO A 32 8.12 2.66 0.70
CA PRO A 32 8.67 2.61 2.06
C PRO A 32 7.93 3.52 3.04
N MET A 33 7.56 4.72 2.60
CA MET A 33 6.81 5.68 3.41
C MET A 33 5.44 5.13 3.83
N CYS A 34 4.70 4.54 2.89
CA CYS A 34 3.37 4.01 3.14
C CYS A 34 3.42 2.72 3.94
N ALA A 35 4.36 1.82 3.65
CA ALA A 35 4.58 0.60 4.42
C ALA A 35 4.88 0.92 5.90
N GLY A 36 5.76 1.88 6.18
CA GLY A 36 6.03 2.34 7.54
C GLY A 36 4.78 2.90 8.23
N ALA A 37 4.00 3.73 7.54
CA ALA A 37 2.75 4.27 8.08
C ALA A 37 1.72 3.17 8.39
N ILE A 38 1.59 2.16 7.53
CA ILE A 38 0.69 1.02 7.71
C ILE A 38 1.08 0.21 8.96
N ILE A 39 2.37 -0.07 9.13
CA ILE A 39 2.92 -0.79 10.29
C ILE A 39 2.66 0.01 11.57
N LEU A 40 2.98 1.31 11.58
CA LEU A 40 2.76 2.18 12.73
C LEU A 40 1.28 2.34 13.09
N ALA A 41 0.38 2.36 12.10
CA ALA A 41 -1.06 2.41 12.30
C ALA A 41 -1.67 1.07 12.76
N ARG A 42 -0.87 0.00 12.87
CA ARG A 42 -1.33 -1.34 13.27
C ARG A 42 -2.45 -1.88 12.39
N LEU A 43 -2.37 -1.65 11.08
CA LEU A 43 -3.43 -2.03 10.15
C LEU A 43 -3.75 -3.53 10.24
N GLY A 44 -5.04 -3.88 10.21
CA GLY A 44 -5.52 -5.26 10.31
C GLY A 44 -5.15 -6.12 9.09
N LEU A 45 -5.39 -5.61 7.89
CA LEU A 45 -5.11 -6.31 6.63
C LEU A 45 -4.79 -5.32 5.52
N LEU A 46 -3.72 -5.60 4.77
CA LEU A 46 -3.41 -4.91 3.52
C LEU A 46 -3.79 -5.78 2.33
N VAL A 47 -4.56 -5.22 1.40
CA VAL A 47 -4.85 -5.83 0.10
C VAL A 47 -4.33 -4.91 -0.99
N TYR A 48 -3.51 -5.44 -1.89
CA TYR A 48 -3.02 -4.65 -3.02
C TYR A 48 -3.11 -5.36 -4.37
N GLY A 49 -3.16 -4.54 -5.43
CA GLY A 49 -3.35 -5.02 -6.79
C GLY A 49 -2.06 -5.51 -7.44
N VAL A 50 -1.18 -4.58 -7.83
CA VAL A 50 0.05 -4.90 -8.57
C VAL A 50 1.30 -4.64 -7.74
N ASP A 51 2.26 -5.55 -7.86
CA ASP A 51 3.61 -5.39 -7.31
C ASP A 51 4.33 -4.17 -7.92
N ASP A 52 5.15 -3.50 -7.10
CA ASP A 52 6.07 -2.46 -7.55
C ASP A 52 7.52 -2.95 -7.49
N PRO A 53 8.09 -3.48 -8.58
CA PRO A 53 9.45 -4.00 -8.59
C PRO A 53 10.54 -2.92 -8.42
N LYS A 54 10.18 -1.62 -8.43
CA LYS A 54 11.16 -0.53 -8.29
C LYS A 54 11.22 0.00 -6.87
N THR A 55 10.07 0.19 -6.22
CA THR A 55 10.01 0.83 -4.89
C THR A 55 9.10 0.12 -3.88
N GLY A 56 8.48 -0.99 -4.26
CA GLY A 56 7.57 -1.73 -3.40
C GLY A 56 8.28 -2.25 -2.16
N SER A 57 7.68 -2.00 -1.00
CA SER A 57 8.31 -2.28 0.30
C SER A 57 7.53 -3.24 1.16
N ILE A 58 6.49 -3.88 0.59
CA ILE A 58 5.71 -4.90 1.29
C ILE A 58 6.26 -6.28 0.99
N ARG A 59 6.60 -6.57 -0.27
CA ARG A 59 7.12 -7.87 -0.71
C ARG A 59 8.33 -7.75 -1.65
N THR A 60 8.35 -6.76 -2.54
CA THR A 60 9.30 -6.77 -3.67
C THR A 60 10.72 -6.35 -3.29
N VAL A 61 10.94 -5.11 -2.85
CA VAL A 61 12.31 -4.58 -2.66
C VAL A 61 12.79 -4.76 -1.22
N ALA A 62 11.97 -4.40 -0.23
CA ALA A 62 12.44 -4.26 1.16
C ALA A 62 11.76 -5.21 2.18
N ASN A 63 10.59 -5.77 1.85
CA ASN A 63 9.74 -6.56 2.76
C ASN A 63 9.74 -6.05 4.21
N LEU A 64 9.31 -4.79 4.41
CA LEU A 64 9.29 -4.13 5.71
C LEU A 64 8.47 -4.88 6.77
N PRO A 65 7.29 -5.45 6.49
CA PRO A 65 6.48 -6.14 7.51
C PRO A 65 7.18 -7.31 8.22
N ASP A 66 8.02 -8.03 7.50
CA ASP A 66 8.76 -9.19 8.02
C ASP A 66 10.15 -8.84 8.54
N SER A 67 10.62 -7.62 8.31
CA SER A 67 11.94 -7.16 8.76
C SER A 67 12.07 -7.09 10.29
N ALA A 68 13.32 -7.09 10.77
CA ALA A 68 13.62 -7.05 12.20
C ALA A 68 13.18 -5.74 12.89
N CYS A 69 12.99 -4.65 12.14
CA CYS A 69 12.54 -3.37 12.69
C CYS A 69 11.01 -3.27 12.78
N SER A 70 10.26 -4.23 12.24
CA SER A 70 8.80 -4.23 12.31
C SER A 70 8.32 -4.65 13.69
N ASN A 71 7.49 -3.80 14.29
CA ASN A 71 6.81 -4.09 15.55
C ASN A 71 5.38 -4.65 15.35
N HIS A 72 4.92 -4.79 14.10
CA HIS A 72 3.58 -5.24 13.72
C HIS A 72 3.66 -6.24 12.57
N ARG A 73 3.15 -7.46 12.75
CA ARG A 73 3.02 -8.43 11.66
C ARG A 73 1.78 -8.07 10.85
N LEU A 74 1.99 -7.53 9.66
CA LEU A 74 0.92 -7.13 8.75
C LEU A 74 0.51 -8.33 7.90
N PRO A 75 -0.76 -8.77 7.96
CA PRO A 75 -1.33 -9.68 6.97
C PRO A 75 -1.45 -8.96 5.61
N VAL A 76 -1.04 -9.64 4.55
CA VAL A 76 -0.99 -9.07 3.20
C VAL A 76 -1.60 -10.02 2.18
N ILE A 77 -2.45 -9.49 1.30
CA ILE A 77 -2.95 -10.18 0.11
C ILE A 77 -2.60 -9.32 -1.12
N GLY A 78 -1.69 -9.81 -1.96
CA GLY A 78 -1.31 -9.18 -3.22
C GLY A 78 -1.98 -9.83 -4.43
N GLY A 79 -1.98 -9.14 -5.57
CA GLY A 79 -2.43 -9.70 -6.85
C GLY A 79 -3.92 -9.51 -7.15
N ILE A 80 -4.66 -8.75 -6.34
CA ILE A 80 -6.11 -8.56 -6.54
C ILE A 80 -6.36 -7.61 -7.69
N MET A 81 -7.02 -8.10 -8.76
CA MET A 81 -7.22 -7.35 -10.00
C MET A 81 -5.91 -6.84 -10.62
N GLU A 82 -4.81 -7.59 -10.47
CA GLU A 82 -3.48 -7.18 -10.89
C GLU A 82 -3.43 -6.63 -12.32
N SER A 83 -4.02 -7.35 -13.28
CA SER A 83 -4.03 -6.96 -14.70
C SER A 83 -4.66 -5.58 -14.91
N VAL A 84 -5.80 -5.32 -14.25
CA VAL A 84 -6.54 -4.05 -14.37
C VAL A 84 -5.75 -2.91 -13.73
N CYS A 85 -5.20 -3.13 -12.53
CA CYS A 85 -4.38 -2.12 -11.85
C CYS A 85 -3.10 -1.79 -12.64
N ARG A 86 -2.47 -2.82 -13.24
CA ARG A 86 -1.28 -2.66 -14.08
C ARG A 86 -1.59 -1.87 -15.35
N GLU A 87 -2.66 -2.23 -16.04
CA GLU A 87 -3.10 -1.55 -17.26
C GLU A 87 -3.39 -0.07 -17.00
N GLN A 88 -4.10 0.24 -15.91
CA GLN A 88 -4.38 1.62 -15.52
C GLN A 88 -3.11 2.46 -15.35
N LEU A 89 -2.10 1.91 -14.66
CA LEU A 89 -0.82 2.59 -14.45
C LEU A 89 -0.05 2.81 -15.76
N GLN A 90 0.02 1.76 -16.60
CA GLN A 90 0.72 1.80 -17.88
C GLN A 90 0.08 2.78 -18.87
N SER A 91 -1.25 2.78 -18.95
CA SER A 91 -2.02 3.69 -19.79
C SER A 91 -1.77 5.15 -19.39
N TRP A 92 -1.81 5.45 -18.10
CA TRP A 92 -1.55 6.81 -17.60
C TRP A 92 -0.13 7.31 -17.96
N PHE A 93 0.90 6.49 -17.74
CA PHE A 93 2.28 6.89 -18.11
C PHE A 93 2.47 7.01 -19.62
N THR A 94 1.78 6.18 -20.41
CA THR A 94 1.84 6.24 -21.86
C THR A 94 1.21 7.52 -22.39
N GLU A 95 0.02 7.89 -21.89
CA GLU A 95 -0.61 9.17 -22.22
C GLU A 95 0.23 10.36 -21.79
N ARG A 96 0.81 10.31 -20.58
CA ARG A 96 1.67 11.38 -20.07
C ARG A 96 2.91 11.60 -20.96
N ARG A 97 3.55 10.53 -21.43
CA ARG A 97 4.70 10.61 -22.35
C ARG A 97 4.32 11.16 -23.73
N LYS A 98 3.09 10.93 -24.21
CA LYS A 98 2.61 11.50 -25.49
C LYS A 98 2.34 13.00 -25.42
N ARG A 99 2.09 13.54 -24.22
CA ARG A 99 1.82 14.96 -23.98
C ARG A 99 3.08 15.78 -23.68
N GLN A 100 4.23 15.13 -23.56
CA GLN A 100 5.56 15.74 -23.47
C GLN A 100 6.19 15.78 -24.86
#